data_AF-L1IT19-F1
#
_entry.id   AF-L1IT19-F1
#
_cell.length_a   1.000
_cell.length_b   1.000
_cell.length_c   1.000
_cell.angle_alpha   90.00
_cell.angle_beta   90.00
_cell.angle_gamma   90.00
#
_symmetry.space_group_name_H-M   'P 1'
#
loop_
_entity.id
_entity.type
_entity.pdbx_description
1 polymer ?
#
loop_
_entity_poly.entity_id
_entity_poly.type
_entity_poly.pdbx_seq_one_letter_code
_entity_poly.pdbx_strand_id
1 'polypeptide(L)'
;RNETKLLSQGAPKKPATSFVMFSNAHREEVKAANPGLSFIDVGKKLGEMWREMDPTVRKEWEDRATAAKDEYLEAKKIWLEHRSVQSGLYGD
;
A
#
# COMPACT_ATOMS: atom_id res chain seq x y z
N ARG A 1 6.06 11.17 -12.00
CA ARG A 1 5.48 12.53 -12.13
C ARG A 1 3.96 12.51 -12.43
N ASN A 2 3.45 11.61 -13.28
CA ASN A 2 2.00 11.58 -13.57
C ASN A 2 1.13 11.12 -12.38
N GLU A 3 1.63 10.23 -11.54
CA GLU A 3 0.88 9.67 -10.41
C GLU A 3 0.48 10.72 -9.36
N THR A 4 1.39 11.65 -9.01
CA THR A 4 1.13 12.75 -8.07
C THR A 4 0.05 13.71 -8.59
N LYS A 5 0.02 13.95 -9.91
CA LYS A 5 -1.01 14.78 -10.55
C LYS A 5 -2.40 14.13 -10.48
N LEU A 6 -2.47 12.81 -10.64
CA LEU A 6 -3.73 12.05 -10.56
C LEU A 6 -4.27 12.02 -9.11
N LEU A 7 -3.40 11.81 -8.12
CA LEU A 7 -3.78 11.86 -6.69
C LEU A 7 -4.34 13.24 -6.32
N SER A 8 -3.74 14.33 -6.83
CA SER A 8 -4.24 15.69 -6.64
C SER A 8 -5.60 15.94 -7.30
N GLN A 9 -6.03 15.09 -8.23
CA GLN A 9 -7.34 15.15 -8.90
C GLN A 9 -8.36 14.19 -8.26
N GLY A 10 -8.11 13.74 -7.03
CA GLY A 10 -9.01 12.85 -6.29
C GLY A 10 -8.87 11.37 -6.66
N ALA A 11 -7.83 10.98 -7.40
CA ALA A 11 -7.60 9.57 -7.67
C ALA A 11 -7.36 8.81 -6.36
N PRO A 12 -7.90 7.60 -6.20
CA PRO A 12 -7.62 6.78 -5.04
C PRO A 12 -6.10 6.54 -4.95
N LYS A 13 -5.58 6.42 -3.72
CA LYS A 13 -4.17 6.16 -3.49
C LYS A 13 -3.92 4.66 -3.52
N LYS A 14 -2.80 4.24 -4.12
CA LYS A 14 -2.39 2.83 -4.13
C LYS A 14 -2.34 2.30 -2.69
N PRO A 15 -2.92 1.12 -2.43
CA PRO A 15 -2.91 0.52 -1.11
C PRO A 15 -1.49 0.06 -0.78
N ALA A 16 -1.21 -0.02 0.51
CA ALA A 16 0.01 -0.63 1.00
C ALA A 16 0.06 -2.11 0.61
N THR A 17 1.22 -2.61 0.22
CA THR A 17 1.42 -4.06 0.04
C THR A 17 1.44 -4.77 1.39
N SER A 18 1.33 -6.10 1.39
CA SER A 18 1.39 -6.92 2.61
C SER A 18 2.60 -6.60 3.48
N PHE A 19 3.79 -6.52 2.85
CA PHE A 19 5.01 -6.11 3.54
C PHE A 19 4.97 -4.67 4.05
N VAL A 20 4.35 -3.72 3.34
CA VAL A 20 4.25 -2.33 3.79
C VAL A 20 3.29 -2.21 4.98
N MET A 21 2.17 -2.97 4.97
CA MET A 21 1.26 -3.03 6.12
C MET A 21 1.95 -3.61 7.35
N PHE A 22 2.63 -4.75 7.17
CA PHE A 22 3.41 -5.39 8.24
C PHE A 22 4.53 -4.47 8.76
N SER A 23 5.34 -3.91 7.87
CA SER A 23 6.44 -3.03 8.28
C SER A 23 5.93 -1.78 8.97
N ASN A 24 4.79 -1.19 8.58
CA ASN A 24 4.22 -0.06 9.32
C ASN A 24 3.75 -0.46 10.73
N ALA A 25 3.11 -1.61 10.89
CA ALA A 25 2.64 -2.11 12.18
C ALA A 25 3.80 -2.43 13.14
N HIS A 26 4.86 -3.07 12.63
CA HIS A 26 6.01 -3.49 13.46
C HIS A 26 7.13 -2.45 13.52
N ARG A 27 7.13 -1.42 12.67
CA ARG A 27 8.18 -0.38 12.70
C ARG A 27 8.21 0.35 14.04
N GLU A 28 7.06 0.62 14.64
CA GLU A 28 7.01 1.27 15.96
C GLU A 28 7.58 0.36 17.05
N GLU A 29 7.25 -0.93 17.01
CA GLU A 29 7.78 -1.95 17.92
C GLU A 29 9.30 -2.10 17.77
N VAL A 30 9.81 -2.27 16.54
CA VAL A 30 11.25 -2.40 16.28
C VAL A 30 12.00 -1.13 16.68
N LYS A 31 11.43 0.05 16.44
CA LYS A 31 12.00 1.33 16.85
C LYS A 31 11.99 1.50 18.36
N ALA A 32 10.93 1.07 19.05
CA ALA A 32 10.84 1.11 20.51
C ALA A 32 11.82 0.13 21.17
N ALA A 33 11.98 -1.07 20.60
CA ALA A 33 12.94 -2.07 21.05
C ALA A 33 14.40 -1.67 20.74
N ASN A 34 14.62 -0.82 19.74
CA ASN A 34 15.95 -0.39 19.33
C ASN A 34 15.98 1.14 19.11
N PRO A 35 15.87 1.93 20.20
CA PRO A 35 15.89 3.38 20.11
C PRO A 35 17.29 3.83 19.65
N GLY A 36 17.41 4.24 18.39
CA GLY A 36 18.67 4.68 17.79
C GLY A 36 19.06 3.98 16.49
N LEU A 37 18.37 2.90 16.10
CA LEU A 37 18.56 2.32 14.77
C LEU A 37 18.09 3.29 13.68
N SER A 38 18.87 3.35 12.60
CA SER A 38 18.48 4.09 11.41
C SER A 38 17.24 3.45 10.78
N PHE A 39 16.46 4.25 10.07
CA PHE A 39 15.32 3.76 9.29
C PHE A 39 15.73 2.61 8.33
N ILE A 40 16.96 2.67 7.79
CA ILE A 40 17.50 1.63 6.92
C ILE A 40 17.66 0.31 7.68
N ASP A 41 18.19 0.34 8.89
CA ASP A 41 18.44 -0.86 9.70
C ASP A 41 17.13 -1.46 10.23
N VAL A 42 16.17 -0.60 10.58
CA VAL A 42 14.80 -1.03 10.91
C VAL A 42 14.17 -1.73 9.70
N GLY A 43 14.32 -1.18 8.50
CA GLY A 43 13.81 -1.80 7.26
C GLY A 43 14.44 -3.16 6.97
N LYS A 44 15.75 -3.32 7.19
CA LYS A 44 16.43 -4.62 7.05
C LYS A 44 15.86 -5.64 8.03
N LYS A 45 15.76 -5.27 9.31
CA LYS A 45 15.24 -6.16 10.37
C LYS A 45 13.79 -6.56 10.13
N LEU A 46 12.95 -5.63 9.67
CA LEU A 46 11.57 -5.93 9.25
C LEU A 46 11.53 -6.86 8.03
N GLY A 47 12.45 -6.72 7.08
CA GLY A 47 12.58 -7.61 5.92
C GLY A 47 12.98 -9.03 6.29
N GLU A 48 13.89 -9.19 7.26
CA GLU A 48 14.27 -10.49 7.83
C GLU A 48 13.11 -11.11 8.59
N MET A 49 12.49 -10.36 9.51
CA MET A 49 11.29 -10.80 10.24
C MET A 49 10.17 -11.22 9.29
N TRP A 50 9.94 -10.49 8.20
CA TRP A 50 8.93 -10.85 7.22
C TRP A 50 9.24 -12.18 6.52
N ARG A 51 10.52 -12.47 6.24
CA ARG A 51 10.96 -13.74 5.62
C ARG A 51 10.94 -14.92 6.59
N GLU A 52 11.23 -14.67 7.85
CA GLU A 52 11.19 -15.67 8.93
C GLU A 52 9.77 -15.88 9.49
N MET A 53 8.86 -14.91 9.27
CA MET A 53 7.47 -14.99 9.71
C MET A 53 6.76 -16.22 9.15
N ASP A 54 5.90 -16.80 9.99
CA ASP A 54 5.05 -17.92 9.63
C ASP A 54 4.29 -17.68 8.33
N PRO A 55 4.27 -18.67 7.42
CA PRO A 55 3.57 -18.55 6.15
C PRO A 55 2.07 -18.31 6.34
N THR A 56 1.49 -18.80 7.44
CA THR A 56 0.08 -18.54 7.79
C THR A 56 -0.16 -17.06 8.05
N VAL A 57 0.65 -16.44 8.90
CA VAL A 57 0.54 -15.01 9.23
C VAL A 57 0.86 -14.16 8.01
N ARG A 58 1.90 -14.52 7.26
CA ARG A 58 2.23 -13.87 5.98
C ARG A 58 1.05 -13.89 5.02
N LYS A 59 0.39 -15.05 4.89
CA LYS A 59 -0.77 -15.22 4.03
C LYS A 59 -1.94 -14.34 4.47
N GLU A 60 -2.21 -14.23 5.77
CA GLU A 60 -3.25 -13.30 6.27
C GLU A 60 -2.96 -11.84 5.86
N TRP A 61 -1.71 -11.41 5.93
CA TRP A 61 -1.30 -10.07 5.47
C TRP A 61 -1.39 -9.92 3.95
N GLU A 62 -1.07 -10.98 3.18
CA GLU A 62 -1.24 -11.02 1.73
C GLU A 62 -2.71 -10.97 1.32
N ASP A 63 -3.59 -11.69 2.01
CA ASP A 63 -5.03 -11.68 1.79
C ASP A 63 -5.60 -10.29 2.10
N ARG A 64 -5.21 -9.66 3.22
CA ARG A 64 -5.57 -8.27 3.55
C ARG A 64 -5.10 -7.27 2.50
N ALA A 65 -3.86 -7.41 2.03
CA ALA A 65 -3.31 -6.55 0.99
C ALA A 65 -3.99 -6.78 -0.36
N THR A 66 -4.40 -8.01 -0.66
CA THR A 66 -5.14 -8.37 -1.87
C THR A 66 -6.53 -7.75 -1.84
N ALA A 67 -7.26 -7.87 -0.72
CA ALA A 67 -8.55 -7.21 -0.54
C ALA A 67 -8.46 -5.68 -0.72
N ALA A 68 -7.47 -5.05 -0.07
CA ALA A 68 -7.24 -3.61 -0.22
C ALA A 68 -6.86 -3.22 -1.66
N LYS A 69 -6.13 -4.09 -2.37
CA LYS A 69 -5.79 -3.92 -3.78
C LYS A 69 -7.04 -3.97 -4.66
N ASP A 70 -7.94 -4.91 -4.41
CA ASP A 70 -9.16 -5.05 -5.19
C ASP A 70 -10.11 -3.86 -4.97
N GLU A 71 -10.27 -3.40 -3.73
CA GLU A 71 -11.00 -2.17 -3.42
C GLU A 71 -10.41 -0.96 -4.14
N TYR A 72 -9.08 -0.84 -4.15
CA TYR A 72 -8.40 0.22 -4.89
C TYR A 72 -8.62 0.11 -6.40
N LEU A 73 -8.60 -1.09 -6.97
CA LEU A 73 -8.83 -1.30 -8.40
C LEU A 73 -10.24 -0.87 -8.79
N GLU A 74 -11.24 -1.20 -7.97
CA GLU A 74 -12.62 -0.81 -8.21
C GLU A 74 -12.82 0.71 -8.02
N ALA A 75 -12.32 1.27 -6.93
CA ALA A 75 -12.34 2.72 -6.70
C ALA A 75 -11.62 3.47 -7.84
N LYS A 76 -10.51 2.92 -8.35
CA LYS A 76 -9.75 3.50 -9.45
C LYS A 76 -10.54 3.42 -10.75
N LYS A 77 -11.25 2.31 -11.01
CA LYS A 77 -12.11 2.15 -12.17
C LYS A 77 -13.24 3.17 -12.15
N ILE A 78 -13.95 3.29 -11.03
CA ILE A 78 -15.01 4.29 -10.82
C ILE A 78 -14.46 5.71 -11.01
N TRP A 79 -13.29 6.01 -10.43
CA TRP A 79 -12.64 7.31 -10.58
C TRP A 79 -12.26 7.61 -12.03
N LEU A 80 -11.73 6.62 -12.76
CA LEU A 80 -11.39 6.77 -14.17
C LEU A 80 -12.64 6.99 -15.04
N GLU A 81 -13.73 6.28 -14.75
CA GLU A 81 -15.01 6.41 -15.45
C GLU A 81 -15.63 7.80 -15.20
N HIS A 82 -15.74 8.20 -13.93
CA HIS A 82 -16.23 9.53 -13.56
C HIS A 82 -15.37 10.66 -14.16
N ARG A 83 -14.04 10.49 -14.14
CA ARG A 83 -13.11 11.44 -14.78
C ARG A 83 -13.28 11.48 -16.31
N SER A 84 -13.54 10.34 -16.95
CA SER A 84 -13.77 10.25 -18.40
C SER A 84 -15.05 11.00 -18.79
N VAL A 85 -16.13 10.79 -18.04
CA VAL A 85 -17.43 11.47 -18.21
C VAL A 85 -17.27 12.98 -18.02
N GLN A 86 -16.56 13.40 -16.96
CA GLN A 86 -16.31 14.82 -16.68
C GLN A 86 -15.40 15.49 -17.72
N SER A 87 -14.57 14.72 -18.42
CA SER A 87 -13.68 15.21 -19.47
C SER A 87 -14.30 15.23 -20.87
N GLY A 88 -15.55 14.77 -21.03
CA GLY A 88 -16.27 14.81 -22.33
C GLY A 88 -15.57 14.03 -23.46
N LEU A 89 -14.80 12.98 -23.14
CA LEU A 89 -13.96 12.24 -24.10
C LEU A 89 -14.49 10.85 -24.46
N TYR A 90 -15.80 10.61 -24.33
CA TYR A 90 -16.45 9.50 -25.02
C TYR A 90 -17.86 9.95 -25.46
N GLY A 91 -17.96 10.23 -26.75
CA GLY A 91 -19.12 10.78 -27.43
C GLY A 91 -18.82 10.95 -28.90
N ASP A 92 -18.50 9.82 -29.56
CA ASP A 92 -18.76 9.54 -30.98
C ASP A 92 -18.89 8.02 -31.13
#